data_AF-A0A0R2GRZ2-F1
#
_entry.id   AF-A0A0R2GRZ2-F1
#
_cell.length_a   1.000
_cell.length_b   1.000
_cell.length_c   1.000
_cell.angle_alpha   90.00
_cell.angle_beta   90.00
_cell.angle_gamma   90.00
#
_symmetry.space_group_name_H-M   'P 1'
#
loop_
_entity.id
_entity.type
_entity.pdbx_description
1 polymer ?
#
loop_
_entity_poly.entity_id
_entity_poly.type
_entity_poly.pdbx_seq_one_letter_code
_entity_poly.pdbx_strand_id
1 'polypeptide(L)'
;MEFNQGYRLNNGEQIIVLKEFHHYHSDQTDFLIKTANNQNYIISREELAELLKKPRSTEEKLALYLRYFSGRLDVYAQKWSNGKGYSPALKNWWDFYNLRNNKAAQNKLTKEYLPYTTTTIFDQITKDDG
;
A
#
# COMPACT_ATOMS: atom_id res chain seq x y z
N MET A 1 -5.87 -21.98 -16.06
CA MET A 1 -6.69 -20.76 -16.21
C MET A 1 -7.74 -21.09 -17.24
N GLU A 2 -9.02 -20.89 -16.92
CA GLU A 2 -10.13 -21.19 -17.82
C GLU A 2 -10.54 -19.94 -18.62
N PHE A 3 -10.78 -20.12 -19.91
CA PHE A 3 -11.26 -19.09 -20.82
C PHE A 3 -12.75 -18.85 -20.64
N ASN A 4 -13.20 -17.62 -20.90
CA ASN A 4 -14.58 -17.16 -20.73
C ASN A 4 -15.10 -17.22 -19.28
N GLN A 5 -14.23 -17.45 -18.30
CA GLN A 5 -14.54 -17.34 -16.88
C GLN A 5 -14.24 -15.91 -16.39
N GLY A 6 -15.10 -15.41 -15.49
CA GLY A 6 -14.89 -14.15 -14.79
C GLY A 6 -13.92 -14.31 -13.62
N TYR A 7 -12.90 -13.46 -13.56
CA TYR A 7 -11.94 -13.38 -12.46
C TYR A 7 -12.04 -12.02 -11.78
N ARG A 8 -11.94 -12.02 -10.45
CA ARG A 8 -11.81 -10.79 -9.67
C ARG A 8 -10.35 -10.55 -9.35
N LEU A 9 -9.85 -9.39 -9.79
CA LEU A 9 -8.49 -8.94 -9.57
C LEU A 9 -8.34 -8.31 -8.17
N ASN A 10 -7.11 -8.19 -7.71
CA ASN A 10 -6.74 -7.68 -6.39
C ASN A 10 -6.99 -6.18 -6.21
N ASN A 11 -7.06 -5.45 -7.33
CA ASN A 11 -7.46 -4.04 -7.40
C ASN A 11 -9.00 -3.87 -7.36
N GLY A 12 -9.75 -4.97 -7.27
CA GLY A 12 -11.21 -4.98 -7.22
C GLY A 12 -11.90 -5.08 -8.58
N GLU A 13 -11.17 -4.99 -9.68
CA GLU A 13 -11.69 -5.10 -11.04
C GLU A 13 -12.13 -6.53 -11.37
N GLN A 14 -13.09 -6.66 -12.29
CA GLN A 14 -13.51 -7.95 -12.84
C GLN A 14 -13.13 -8.03 -14.32
N ILE A 15 -12.53 -9.16 -14.68
CA ILE A 15 -12.09 -9.43 -16.05
C ILE A 15 -12.58 -10.80 -16.52
N ILE A 16 -12.60 -10.99 -17.83
CA ILE A 16 -12.83 -12.27 -18.50
C ILE A 16 -11.62 -12.54 -19.38
N VAL A 17 -11.00 -13.71 -19.24
CA VAL A 17 -9.91 -14.12 -20.14
C VAL A 17 -10.51 -14.69 -21.41
N LEU A 18 -10.24 -14.05 -22.54
CA LEU A 18 -10.80 -14.43 -23.84
C LEU A 18 -9.87 -15.35 -24.64
N LYS A 19 -8.56 -15.08 -24.59
CA LYS A 19 -7.57 -15.79 -25.41
C LYS A 19 -6.18 -15.75 -24.79
N GLU A 20 -5.35 -16.72 -25.14
CA GLU A 20 -3.92 -16.78 -24.82
C GLU A 20 -3.09 -16.67 -26.10
N PHE A 21 -1.96 -15.98 -26.01
CA PHE A 21 -0.98 -15.80 -27.08
C PHE A 21 0.38 -16.27 -26.58
N HIS A 22 0.96 -17.27 -27.24
CA HIS A 22 2.33 -17.66 -27.01
C HIS A 22 3.23 -16.96 -28.03
N HIS A 23 4.28 -16.31 -27.55
CA HIS A 23 5.27 -15.70 -28.41
C HIS A 23 6.16 -16.79 -29.02
N TYR A 24 6.45 -16.71 -30.31
CA TYR A 24 7.26 -17.75 -31.00
C TYR A 24 8.76 -17.61 -30.71
N HIS A 25 9.21 -16.43 -30.32
CA HIS A 25 10.63 -16.10 -30.13
C HIS A 25 11.01 -15.87 -28.65
N SER A 26 10.04 -15.93 -27.74
CA SER A 26 10.25 -15.81 -26.30
C SER A 26 9.31 -16.78 -25.59
N ASP A 27 9.69 -17.27 -24.41
CA ASP A 27 8.80 -18.07 -23.55
C ASP A 27 7.70 -17.22 -22.88
N GLN A 28 7.35 -16.07 -23.48
CA GLN A 28 6.33 -15.16 -22.98
C GLN A 28 4.96 -15.61 -23.44
N THR A 29 4.02 -15.46 -22.52
CA THR A 29 2.60 -15.70 -22.75
C THR A 29 1.85 -14.42 -22.42
N ASP A 30 1.03 -13.95 -23.35
CA ASP A 30 0.09 -12.86 -23.12
C ASP A 30 -1.36 -13.37 -23.17
N PHE A 31 -2.26 -12.65 -22.52
CA PHE A 31 -3.68 -12.93 -22.49
C PHE A 31 -4.47 -11.75 -23.03
N LEU A 32 -5.45 -12.03 -23.89
CA LEU A 32 -6.52 -11.09 -24.20
C LEU A 32 -7.55 -11.15 -23.08
N ILE A 33 -7.72 -10.05 -22.37
CA ILE A 33 -8.72 -9.91 -21.32
C ILE A 33 -9.78 -8.90 -21.72
N LYS A 34 -10.97 -9.07 -21.15
CA LYS A 34 -12.08 -8.14 -21.28
C LYS A 34 -12.50 -7.66 -19.91
N THR A 35 -12.53 -6.36 -19.71
CA THR A 35 -12.88 -5.70 -18.44
C THR A 35 -14.40 -5.52 -18.33
N ALA A 36 -14.88 -5.20 -17.12
CA ALA A 36 -16.30 -4.97 -16.85
C ALA A 36 -16.93 -3.83 -17.68
N ASN A 37 -16.13 -2.85 -18.11
CA ASN A 37 -16.55 -1.77 -19.01
C ASN A 37 -16.47 -2.15 -20.51
N ASN A 38 -16.36 -3.45 -20.82
CA ASN A 38 -16.38 -4.00 -22.18
C ASN A 38 -15.17 -3.58 -23.04
N GLN A 39 -14.07 -3.16 -22.41
CA GLN A 39 -12.79 -2.87 -23.09
C GLN A 39 -11.92 -4.13 -23.14
N ASN A 40 -11.14 -4.26 -24.21
CA ASN A 40 -10.22 -5.39 -24.40
C ASN A 40 -8.78 -4.92 -24.22
N TYR A 41 -8.01 -5.69 -23.47
CA TYR A 41 -6.59 -5.42 -23.20
C TYR A 41 -5.75 -6.68 -23.39
N ILE A 42 -4.49 -6.49 -23.75
CA ILE A 42 -3.49 -7.55 -23.71
C ILE A 42 -2.69 -7.36 -22.42
N ILE A 43 -2.55 -8.43 -21.66
CA ILE A 43 -1.81 -8.46 -20.40
C ILE A 43 -0.83 -9.63 -20.38
N SER A 44 0.36 -9.43 -19.85
CA SER A 44 1.34 -10.52 -19.70
C SER A 44 0.91 -11.54 -18.65
N ARG A 45 1.42 -12.76 -18.73
CA ARG A 45 1.19 -13.81 -17.73
C ARG A 45 1.63 -13.38 -16.33
N GLU A 46 2.78 -12.73 -16.23
CA GLU A 46 3.35 -12.28 -14.97
C GLU A 46 2.46 -11.21 -14.33
N GLU A 47 2.05 -10.21 -15.10
CA GLU A 47 1.20 -9.13 -14.63
C GLU A 47 -0.19 -9.64 -14.21
N LEU A 48 -0.78 -10.52 -15.01
CA LEU A 48 -2.06 -11.15 -14.68
C LEU A 48 -1.95 -12.02 -13.41
N ALA A 49 -0.84 -12.74 -13.24
CA ALA A 49 -0.60 -13.52 -12.03
C ALA A 49 -0.47 -12.62 -10.79
N GLU A 50 0.21 -11.47 -10.88
CA GLU A 50 0.27 -10.48 -9.79
C GLU A 50 -1.12 -9.93 -9.44
N LEU A 51 -1.93 -9.58 -10.44
CA LEU A 51 -3.28 -9.06 -10.23
C LEU A 51 -4.25 -10.10 -9.67
N LEU A 52 -4.01 -11.40 -9.89
CA LEU A 52 -4.83 -12.47 -9.31
C LEU A 52 -4.41 -12.87 -7.90
N LYS A 53 -3.27 -12.40 -7.40
CA LYS A 53 -2.88 -12.66 -6.01
C LYS A 53 -3.93 -12.09 -5.07
N LYS A 54 -4.40 -12.89 -4.11
CA LYS A 54 -5.37 -12.45 -3.10
C LYS A 54 -4.88 -11.14 -2.45
N PRO A 55 -5.71 -10.08 -2.43
CA PRO A 55 -5.35 -8.85 -1.73
C PRO A 55 -5.09 -9.19 -0.26
N ARG A 56 -3.98 -8.69 0.28
CA ARG A 56 -3.63 -8.93 1.67
C ARG A 56 -4.71 -8.35 2.58
N SER A 57 -5.17 -9.13 3.55
CA SER A 57 -6.08 -8.64 4.58
C SER A 57 -5.41 -7.55 5.40
N THR A 58 -6.20 -6.72 6.09
CA THR A 58 -5.65 -5.72 7.02
C THR A 58 -4.75 -6.38 8.06
N GLU A 59 -5.13 -7.55 8.57
CA GLU A 59 -4.32 -8.33 9.51
C GLU A 59 -2.99 -8.80 8.90
N GLU A 60 -2.99 -9.29 7.66
CA GLU A 60 -1.78 -9.69 6.95
C GLU A 60 -0.85 -8.49 6.69
N LYS A 61 -1.42 -7.32 6.37
CA LYS A 61 -0.67 -6.07 6.24
C LYS A 61 -0.05 -5.67 7.58
N LEU A 62 -0.82 -5.72 8.67
CA LEU A 62 -0.34 -5.39 10.02
C LEU A 62 0.79 -6.33 10.46
N ALA A 63 0.64 -7.63 10.24
CA ALA A 63 1.67 -8.63 10.57
C ALA A 63 2.96 -8.40 9.78
N LEU A 64 2.87 -8.03 8.50
CA LEU A 64 4.03 -7.68 7.70
C LEU A 64 4.72 -6.41 8.20
N TYR A 65 3.94 -5.36 8.51
CA TYR A 65 4.49 -4.14 9.09
C TYR A 65 5.27 -4.46 10.37
N LEU A 66 4.63 -5.14 11.33
CA LEU A 66 5.25 -5.51 12.60
C LEU A 66 6.57 -6.29 12.42
N ARG A 67 6.63 -7.17 11.42
CA ARG A 67 7.82 -7.97 11.10
C ARG A 67 8.94 -7.15 10.46
N TYR A 68 8.61 -6.23 9.55
CA TYR A 68 9.61 -5.44 8.81
C TYR A 68 10.25 -4.32 9.66
N PHE A 69 9.53 -3.77 10.63
CA PHE A 69 10.00 -2.67 11.47
C PHE A 69 10.37 -3.15 12.89
N SER A 70 11.05 -4.29 12.98
CA SER A 70 11.48 -4.92 14.25
C SER A 70 12.60 -4.20 15.02
N GLY A 71 12.97 -2.98 14.61
CA GLY A 71 14.06 -2.21 15.22
C GLY A 71 13.63 -1.49 16.51
N ARG A 72 13.01 -0.31 16.36
CA ARG A 72 12.60 0.57 17.47
C ARG A 72 11.09 0.44 17.68
N LEU A 73 10.68 -0.30 18.70
CA LEU A 73 9.25 -0.47 19.02
C LEU A 73 8.66 0.72 19.81
N ASP A 74 9.51 1.57 20.35
CA ASP A 74 9.17 2.76 21.12
C ASP A 74 8.68 3.93 20.25
N VAL A 75 8.96 3.91 18.94
CA VAL A 75 8.68 5.02 18.03
C VAL A 75 8.19 4.50 16.68
N TYR A 76 6.99 4.92 16.28
CA TYR A 76 6.47 4.68 14.94
C TYR A 76 7.11 5.63 13.90
N ALA A 77 7.53 5.07 12.76
CA ALA A 77 8.11 5.83 11.66
C ALA A 77 7.02 6.20 10.64
N GLN A 78 6.65 7.48 10.58
CA GLN A 78 5.69 8.02 9.62
C GLN A 78 6.38 8.45 8.34
N LYS A 79 5.79 8.09 7.19
CA LYS A 79 6.28 8.51 5.87
C LYS A 79 6.01 10.00 5.67
N TRP A 80 6.94 10.71 5.05
CA TRP A 80 6.73 12.10 4.68
C TRP A 80 5.67 12.24 3.59
N SER A 81 4.96 13.36 3.58
CA SER A 81 3.94 13.67 2.56
C SER A 81 4.50 13.70 1.13
N ASN A 82 5.80 14.02 0.97
CA ASN A 82 6.48 13.98 -0.32
C ASN A 82 6.92 12.57 -0.76
N GLY A 83 6.68 11.55 0.08
CA GLY A 83 7.02 10.15 -0.17
C GLY A 83 8.51 9.80 -0.11
N LYS A 84 9.41 10.75 0.14
CA LYS A 84 10.88 10.59 0.01
C LYS A 84 11.61 10.19 1.29
N GLY A 85 10.91 10.00 2.40
CA GLY A 85 11.54 9.70 3.68
C GLY A 85 10.57 9.29 4.77
N TYR A 86 11.13 8.94 5.92
CA TYR A 86 10.41 8.60 7.13
C TYR A 86 10.96 9.39 8.31
N SER A 87 10.10 9.77 9.24
CA SER A 87 10.49 10.38 10.52
C SER A 87 9.65 9.83 11.68
N PRO A 88 10.16 9.88 12.92
CA PRO A 88 9.37 9.60 14.11
C PRO A 88 8.04 10.36 14.13
N ALA A 89 6.94 9.63 14.30
CA ALA A 89 5.62 10.20 14.42
C ALA A 89 5.46 10.89 15.78
N LEU A 90 5.14 12.19 15.76
CA LEU A 90 4.91 12.98 16.95
C LEU A 90 3.42 13.02 17.26
N LYS A 91 3.05 12.57 18.47
CA LYS A 91 1.70 12.69 19.01
C LYS A 91 1.28 14.16 19.11
N ASN A 92 2.21 15.01 19.52
CA ASN A 92 2.00 16.45 19.72
C ASN A 92 2.51 17.30 18.55
N TRP A 93 2.53 16.76 17.32
CA TRP A 93 2.97 17.51 16.13
C TRP A 93 2.25 18.85 15.95
N TRP A 94 0.94 18.89 16.21
CA TRP A 94 0.14 20.11 16.09
C TRP A 94 0.60 21.23 17.03
N ASP A 95 1.10 20.91 18.22
CA ASP A 95 1.62 21.91 19.15
C ASP A 95 2.90 22.56 18.59
N PHE A 96 3.78 21.75 17.99
CA PHE A 96 4.96 22.25 17.29
C PHE A 96 4.60 23.11 16.07
N TYR A 97 3.58 22.71 15.30
CA TYR A 97 3.13 23.44 14.12
C TYR A 97 2.48 24.78 14.46
N ASN A 98 1.67 24.82 15.53
CA ASN A 98 1.03 26.04 16.02
C ASN A 98 2.05 27.07 16.50
N LEU A 99 3.16 26.60 17.11
CA LEU A 99 4.25 27.45 17.61
C LEU A 99 5.39 27.68 16.60
N ARG A 100 5.22 27.33 15.32
CA ARG A 100 6.30 27.42 14.30
C ARG A 100 6.94 28.80 14.14
N ASN A 101 6.22 29.86 14.51
CA ASN A 101 6.71 31.25 14.44
C ASN A 101 7.23 31.78 15.81
N ASN A 102 7.12 30.99 16.89
CA ASN A 102 7.58 31.36 18.22
C ASN A 102 8.60 30.35 18.75
N LYS A 103 9.87 30.55 18.38
CA LYS A 103 10.99 29.66 18.73
C LYS A 103 11.17 29.49 20.24
N ALA A 104 10.93 30.55 21.02
CA ALA A 104 11.08 30.51 22.47
C ALA A 104 10.03 29.60 23.14
N ALA A 105 8.79 29.63 22.65
CA ALA A 105 7.73 28.74 23.11
C ALA A 105 7.93 27.31 22.60
N GLN A 106 8.34 27.16 21.35
CA GLN A 106 8.60 25.85 20.75
C GLN A 106 9.73 25.10 21.46
N ASN A 107 10.79 25.79 21.90
CA ASN A 107 11.90 25.19 22.66
C ASN A 107 11.48 24.63 24.04
N LYS A 108 10.32 25.04 24.57
CA LYS A 108 9.78 24.52 25.84
C LYS A 108 8.92 23.27 25.66
N LEU A 109 8.58 22.91 24.42
CA LEU A 109 7.83 21.69 24.14
C LEU A 109 8.75 20.46 24.18
N THR A 110 8.29 19.42 24.88
CA THR A 110 8.90 18.09 24.84
C THR A 110 8.27 17.28 23.72
N LYS A 111 9.09 16.58 22.93
CA LYS A 111 8.60 15.70 21.87
C LYS A 111 7.96 14.45 22.47
N GLU A 112 6.70 14.19 22.12
CA GLU A 112 6.00 12.95 22.48
C GLU A 112 5.84 12.09 21.22
N TYR A 113 6.45 10.91 21.22
CA TYR A 113 6.42 10.01 20.07
C TYR A 113 5.28 8.99 20.19
N LEU A 114 4.66 8.64 19.05
CA LEU A 114 3.71 7.54 19.00
C LEU A 114 4.47 6.21 19.06
N PRO A 115 4.10 5.26 19.94
CA PRO A 115 4.75 3.97 20.02
C PRO A 115 4.43 3.10 18.80
N TYR A 116 5.31 2.16 18.47
CA TYR A 116 5.10 1.24 17.36
C TYR A 116 4.17 0.10 17.79
N THR A 117 2.87 0.35 17.75
CA THR A 117 1.81 -0.61 18.13
C THR A 117 0.85 -0.89 16.98
N THR A 118 0.14 -2.02 17.04
CA THR A 118 -0.89 -2.38 16.05
C THR A 118 -1.93 -1.26 15.85
N THR A 119 -2.37 -0.63 16.94
CA THR A 119 -3.31 0.50 16.90
C THR A 119 -2.71 1.69 16.17
N THR A 120 -1.47 2.07 16.47
CA THR A 120 -0.80 3.19 15.79
C THR A 120 -0.59 2.93 14.31
N ILE A 121 -0.25 1.70 13.92
CA ILE A 121 -0.11 1.31 12.51
C ILE A 121 -1.48 1.39 11.81
N PHE A 122 -2.53 0.87 12.43
CA PHE A 122 -3.90 0.89 11.90
C PHE A 122 -4.42 2.31 11.69
N ASP A 123 -4.26 3.19 12.68
CA ASP A 123 -4.69 4.59 12.60
C ASP A 123 -3.98 5.37 11.48
N GLN A 124 -2.76 4.98 11.11
CA GLN A 124 -2.01 5.62 10.03
C GLN A 124 -2.44 5.09 8.66
N ILE A 125 -2.57 3.77 8.52
CA ILE A 125 -3.05 3.15 7.27
C ILE A 125 -4.44 3.69 6.90
N THR A 126 -5.32 3.88 7.87
CA THR A 126 -6.69 4.37 7.63
C THR A 126 -6.78 5.87 7.37
N LYS A 127 -5.81 6.68 7.82
CA LYS A 127 -5.78 8.14 7.58
C LYS A 127 -5.21 8.51 6.21
N ASP A 128 -4.31 7.70 5.66
CA ASP A 128 -3.72 7.94 4.33
C ASP A 128 -4.64 7.45 3.18
N ASP A 129 -5.69 6.68 3.48
CA ASP A 129 -6.66 6.13 2.52
C ASP A 129 -7.89 7.05 2.25
N GLY A 130 -7.92 8.28 2.80
CA GLY A 130 -9.01 9.26 2.64
C GLY A 130 -8.57 10.57 1.99
#